data_AF-A0A3D4AFA0-F1
#
_entry.id   AF-A0A3D4AFA0-F1
#
_cell.length_a   1.000
_cell.length_b   1.000
_cell.length_c   1.000
_cell.angle_alpha   90.00
_cell.angle_beta   90.00
_cell.angle_gamma   90.00
#
_symmetry.space_group_name_H-M   'P 1'
#
loop_
_entity.id
_entity.type
_entity.pdbx_description
1 polymer ?
#
loop_
_entity_poly.entity_id
_entity_poly.type
_entity_poly.pdbx_seq_one_letter_code
_entity_poly.pdbx_strand_id
1 'polypeptide(L)'
;MEDAGSNNIEVGHRRWILFSNASKFGFGCTESSGTLWVINSISSFALPAATPEYIAWPPKGYLPRQVVYPRWSLGVPYGAYPFQVDFTNATVTMKNAAGANVPATVISRTSISSSYGGDNTIVWEPTGVDLNSNFDQKYTVTVSNVMVGGSAKSYTYDVTVFNP
;
A
#
# COMPACT_ATOMS: atom_id res chain seq x y z
N MET A 1 -2.23 -9.39 -0.36
CA MET A 1 -2.02 -9.47 -1.80
C MET A 1 -0.57 -9.81 -2.02
N GLU A 2 -0.30 -10.92 -2.70
CA GLU A 2 1.06 -11.44 -2.87
C GLU A 2 1.89 -10.56 -3.79
N ASP A 3 1.30 -10.18 -4.93
CA ASP A 3 1.93 -9.34 -5.95
C ASP A 3 3.30 -9.86 -6.40
N ALA A 4 3.46 -11.18 -6.58
CA ALA A 4 4.72 -11.81 -6.98
C ALA A 4 5.22 -11.35 -8.37
N GLY A 5 6.49 -11.64 -8.65
CA GLY A 5 7.13 -11.36 -9.95
C GLY A 5 7.89 -10.03 -9.98
N SER A 6 8.99 -10.01 -10.73
CA SER A 6 9.85 -8.81 -10.89
C SER A 6 9.17 -7.70 -11.71
N ASN A 7 8.23 -8.06 -12.59
CA ASN A 7 7.42 -7.12 -13.37
C ASN A 7 6.30 -6.46 -12.56
N ASN A 8 6.14 -6.78 -11.27
CA ASN A 8 5.09 -6.23 -10.40
C ASN A 8 5.65 -5.54 -9.15
N ILE A 9 6.91 -5.07 -9.19
CA ILE A 9 7.54 -4.35 -8.06
C ILE A 9 6.82 -3.05 -7.68
N GLU A 10 6.10 -2.44 -8.64
CA GLU A 10 5.26 -1.26 -8.41
C GLU A 10 3.87 -1.60 -7.87
N VAL A 11 3.57 -2.89 -7.69
CA VAL A 11 2.30 -3.44 -7.22
C VAL A 11 1.09 -2.87 -7.98
N GLY A 12 1.19 -2.81 -9.31
CA GLY A 12 0.19 -2.18 -10.17
C GLY A 12 -1.21 -2.77 -9.99
N HIS A 13 -1.33 -4.10 -9.86
CA HIS A 13 -2.61 -4.75 -9.58
C HIS A 13 -3.20 -4.30 -8.23
N ARG A 14 -2.41 -4.33 -7.16
CA ARG A 14 -2.81 -3.82 -5.83
C ARG A 14 -3.25 -2.37 -5.88
N ARG A 15 -2.53 -1.51 -6.62
CA ARG A 15 -2.87 -0.08 -6.75
C ARG A 15 -4.21 0.13 -7.42
N TRP A 16 -4.58 -0.70 -8.40
CA TRP A 16 -5.92 -0.67 -8.99
C TRP A 16 -7.00 -1.20 -8.05
N ILE A 17 -6.73 -2.29 -7.33
CA ILE A 17 -7.68 -2.90 -6.38
C ILE A 17 -7.98 -1.95 -5.21
N LEU A 18 -6.95 -1.28 -4.70
CA LEU A 18 -7.03 -0.39 -3.55
C LEU A 18 -7.18 1.08 -3.93
N PHE A 19 -7.46 1.39 -5.20
CA PHE A 19 -7.52 2.76 -5.67
C PHE A 19 -8.63 3.53 -4.95
N SER A 20 -8.30 4.70 -4.40
CA SER A 20 -9.23 5.57 -3.66
C SER A 20 -10.49 5.95 -4.43
N ASN A 21 -10.41 5.95 -5.76
CA ASN A 21 -11.52 6.28 -6.66
C ASN A 21 -12.07 5.07 -7.43
N ALA A 22 -11.68 3.84 -7.03
CA ALA A 22 -12.35 2.65 -7.53
C ALA A 22 -13.81 2.63 -7.07
N SER A 23 -14.74 2.57 -8.02
CA SER A 23 -16.18 2.61 -7.74
C SER A 23 -16.92 1.33 -8.14
N LYS A 24 -16.37 0.55 -9.07
CA LYS A 24 -16.98 -0.68 -9.57
C LYS A 24 -15.92 -1.74 -9.75
N PHE A 25 -16.27 -2.98 -9.39
CA PHE A 25 -15.45 -4.15 -9.65
C PHE A 25 -16.30 -5.16 -10.40
N GLY A 26 -15.69 -5.81 -11.39
CA GLY A 26 -16.28 -6.99 -12.03
C GLY A 26 -15.49 -8.22 -11.60
N PHE A 27 -16.17 -9.31 -11.33
CA PHE A 27 -15.53 -10.59 -11.02
C PHE A 27 -16.17 -11.69 -11.85
N GLY A 28 -15.34 -12.58 -12.38
CA GLY A 28 -15.78 -13.78 -13.06
C GLY A 28 -14.84 -14.94 -12.73
N CYS A 29 -15.38 -16.13 -12.57
CA CYS A 29 -14.58 -17.32 -12.32
C CYS A 29 -15.12 -18.54 -13.04
N THR A 30 -14.21 -19.47 -13.29
CA THR A 30 -14.48 -20.89 -13.56
C THR A 30 -13.98 -21.70 -12.36
N GLU A 31 -13.99 -23.03 -12.47
CA GLU A 31 -13.42 -23.91 -11.44
C GLU A 31 -11.90 -23.76 -11.28
N SER A 32 -11.20 -23.26 -12.31
CA SER A 32 -9.72 -23.25 -12.37
C SER A 32 -9.12 -21.87 -12.65
N SER A 33 -9.93 -20.83 -12.82
CA SER A 33 -9.46 -19.49 -13.17
C SER A 33 -10.40 -18.42 -12.65
N GLY A 34 -9.85 -17.26 -12.30
CA GLY A 34 -10.60 -16.09 -11.90
C GLY A 34 -10.07 -14.84 -12.60
N THR A 35 -10.95 -13.87 -12.83
CA THR A 35 -10.60 -12.56 -13.35
C THR A 35 -11.22 -11.48 -12.48
N LEU A 36 -10.50 -10.36 -12.36
CA LEU A 36 -10.97 -9.17 -11.67
C LEU A 36 -10.85 -7.98 -12.61
N TRP A 37 -11.98 -7.34 -12.88
CA TRP A 37 -12.05 -6.09 -13.61
C TRP A 37 -11.96 -4.93 -12.63
N VAL A 38 -10.89 -4.14 -12.75
CA VAL A 38 -10.52 -3.07 -11.79
C VAL A 38 -10.45 -1.68 -12.41
N ILE A 39 -10.53 -1.57 -13.74
CA ILE A 39 -10.36 -0.30 -14.47
C ILE A 39 -11.72 0.18 -14.97
N ASN A 40 -12.19 1.32 -14.47
CA ASN A 40 -13.44 1.94 -14.93
C ASN A 40 -13.16 3.28 -15.61
N SER A 41 -14.15 3.78 -16.34
CA SER A 41 -14.18 5.17 -16.79
C SER A 41 -14.34 6.10 -15.57
N ILE A 42 -13.29 6.85 -15.26
CA ILE A 42 -13.27 7.83 -14.16
C ILE A 42 -13.76 9.16 -14.71
N SER A 43 -14.95 9.61 -14.29
CA SER A 43 -15.52 10.89 -14.70
C SER A 43 -15.12 12.07 -13.79
N SER A 44 -14.61 11.78 -12.59
CA SER A 44 -14.14 12.77 -11.62
C SER A 44 -13.09 12.14 -10.71
N PHE A 45 -12.07 12.92 -10.32
CA PHE A 45 -11.05 12.52 -9.34
C PHE A 45 -11.36 13.00 -7.91
N ALA A 46 -12.52 13.63 -7.68
CA ALA A 46 -12.93 14.03 -6.34
C ALA A 46 -13.00 12.81 -5.42
N LEU A 47 -12.33 12.89 -4.26
CA LEU A 47 -12.32 11.80 -3.31
C LEU A 47 -13.72 11.60 -2.70
N PRO A 48 -14.20 10.35 -2.56
CA PRO A 48 -15.34 10.03 -1.70
C PRO A 48 -15.14 10.57 -0.28
N ALA A 49 -16.24 10.98 0.38
CA ALA A 49 -16.18 11.65 1.69
C ALA A 49 -15.48 10.86 2.81
N ALA A 50 -15.42 9.53 2.70
CA ALA A 50 -14.79 8.63 3.68
C ALA A 50 -13.43 8.09 3.23
N THR A 51 -12.77 8.75 2.26
CA THR A 51 -11.44 8.31 1.80
C THR A 51 -10.40 8.50 2.90
N PRO A 52 -9.64 7.45 3.27
CA PRO A 52 -8.60 7.57 4.28
C PRO A 52 -7.43 8.44 3.78
N GLU A 53 -6.67 9.02 4.71
CA GLU A 53 -5.52 9.88 4.36
C GLU A 53 -4.40 9.12 3.62
N TYR A 54 -4.32 7.81 3.86
CA TYR A 54 -3.43 6.88 3.17
C TYR A 54 -4.09 5.50 3.09
N ILE A 55 -3.63 4.69 2.14
CA ILE A 55 -4.08 3.32 1.94
C ILE A 55 -2.84 2.41 2.02
N ALA A 56 -2.76 1.61 3.08
CA ALA A 56 -1.62 0.74 3.36
C ALA A 56 -1.94 -0.73 3.07
N TRP A 57 -0.93 -1.48 2.64
CA TRP A 57 -0.95 -2.93 2.63
C TRP A 57 0.37 -3.45 3.21
N PRO A 58 0.39 -4.24 4.29
CA PRO A 58 -0.72 -4.55 5.20
C PRO A 58 -1.49 -3.32 5.72
N PRO A 59 -2.79 -3.44 5.99
CA PRO A 59 -3.58 -2.33 6.51
C PRO A 59 -3.19 -2.02 7.96
N LYS A 60 -3.49 -0.79 8.39
CA LYS A 60 -3.49 -0.43 9.82
C LYS A 60 -4.45 -1.35 10.58
N GLY A 61 -4.04 -1.82 11.75
CA GLY A 61 -4.84 -2.71 12.58
C GLY A 61 -4.35 -4.14 12.50
N TYR A 62 -5.22 -5.09 12.17
CA TYR A 62 -4.94 -6.52 12.26
C TYR A 62 -4.93 -7.18 10.88
N LEU A 63 -3.94 -8.05 10.63
CA LEU A 63 -3.87 -8.88 9.43
C LEU A 63 -3.47 -10.31 9.83
N PRO A 64 -4.19 -11.36 9.38
CA PRO A 64 -3.83 -12.73 9.71
C PRO A 64 -2.52 -13.11 9.02
N ARG A 65 -1.62 -13.78 9.74
CA ARG A 65 -0.28 -14.14 9.24
C ARG A 65 -0.28 -14.86 7.89
N GLN A 66 -1.33 -15.63 7.60
CA GLN A 66 -1.49 -16.42 6.38
C GLN A 66 -1.55 -15.57 5.09
N VAL A 67 -1.86 -14.28 5.20
CA VAL A 67 -1.96 -13.37 4.04
C VAL A 67 -0.98 -12.20 4.13
N VAL A 68 0.00 -12.29 5.03
CA VAL A 68 1.13 -11.38 5.06
C VAL A 68 2.11 -11.84 3.98
N TYR A 69 2.39 -10.96 3.03
CA TYR A 69 3.28 -11.23 1.92
C TYR A 69 4.48 -10.26 1.95
N PRO A 70 5.58 -10.58 1.23
CA PRO A 70 6.81 -9.80 1.31
C PRO A 70 6.67 -8.31 0.96
N ARG A 71 5.80 -7.96 0.01
CA ARG A 71 5.66 -6.57 -0.46
C ARG A 71 4.66 -5.78 0.37
N TRP A 72 5.15 -4.76 1.05
CA TRP A 72 4.37 -3.78 1.77
C TRP A 72 4.30 -2.48 0.96
N SER A 73 3.24 -1.72 1.12
CA SER A 73 3.00 -0.50 0.35
C SER A 73 2.17 0.52 1.09
N LEU A 74 2.33 1.79 0.74
CA LEU A 74 1.48 2.89 1.19
C LEU A 74 1.21 3.81 0.00
N GLY A 75 -0.06 3.97 -0.33
CA GLY A 75 -0.56 4.94 -1.29
C GLY A 75 -1.19 6.14 -0.60
N VAL A 76 -1.12 7.32 -1.22
CA VAL A 76 -1.78 8.53 -0.72
C VAL A 76 -2.79 9.01 -1.75
N PRO A 77 -4.09 9.01 -1.42
CA PRO A 77 -5.14 9.55 -2.28
C PRO A 77 -4.95 11.04 -2.56
N TYR A 78 -5.29 11.47 -3.78
CA TYR A 78 -5.30 12.89 -4.14
C TYR A 78 -6.51 13.22 -5.00
N GLY A 79 -7.34 14.16 -4.50
CA GLY A 79 -8.69 14.42 -5.02
C GLY A 79 -8.80 15.26 -6.28
N ALA A 80 -7.71 15.47 -7.00
CA ALA A 80 -7.67 16.32 -8.18
C ALA A 80 -6.62 15.81 -9.19
N TYR A 81 -6.83 16.10 -10.47
CA TYR A 81 -5.86 15.77 -11.51
C TYR A 81 -5.19 17.05 -12.06
N PRO A 82 -3.87 17.06 -12.29
CA PRO A 82 -2.92 15.98 -12.07
C PRO A 82 -2.70 15.67 -10.57
N PHE A 83 -2.39 14.41 -10.25
CA PHE A 83 -2.08 14.01 -8.88
C PHE A 83 -0.83 14.72 -8.38
N GLN A 84 -0.90 15.35 -7.21
CA GLN A 84 0.23 16.08 -6.61
C GLN A 84 0.82 15.33 -5.41
N VAL A 85 1.07 14.04 -5.58
CA VAL A 85 1.70 13.18 -4.57
C VAL A 85 3.02 12.68 -5.12
N ASP A 86 4.12 12.88 -4.40
CA ASP A 86 5.46 12.46 -4.83
C ASP A 86 6.18 11.68 -3.73
N PHE A 87 6.62 10.46 -4.06
CA PHE A 87 7.39 9.59 -3.16
C PHE A 87 8.88 9.54 -3.48
N THR A 88 9.39 10.30 -4.47
CA THR A 88 10.78 10.19 -4.97
C THR A 88 11.82 10.25 -3.84
N ASN A 89 11.62 11.12 -2.84
CA ASN A 89 12.50 11.29 -1.70
C ASN A 89 11.97 10.64 -0.41
N ALA A 90 10.87 9.89 -0.50
CA ALA A 90 10.25 9.27 0.65
C ALA A 90 11.08 8.09 1.18
N THR A 91 11.06 7.94 2.51
CA THR A 91 11.78 6.89 3.24
C THR A 91 10.79 6.07 4.07
N VAL A 92 11.15 4.82 4.33
CA VAL A 92 10.37 3.90 5.17
C VAL A 92 11.25 3.46 6.33
N THR A 93 10.69 3.52 7.54
CA THR A 93 11.28 2.90 8.73
C THR A 93 10.24 2.01 9.41
N MET A 94 10.71 0.92 10.02
CA MET A 94 9.85 -0.03 10.72
C MET A 94 10.47 -0.42 12.06
N LYS A 95 9.62 -0.56 13.07
CA LYS A 95 9.99 -1.03 14.41
C LYS A 95 9.05 -2.14 14.87
N ASN A 96 9.56 -3.13 15.58
CA ASN A 96 8.74 -4.13 16.25
C ASN A 96 8.20 -3.59 17.59
N ALA A 97 7.38 -4.39 18.28
CA ALA A 97 6.80 -4.03 19.58
C ALA A 97 7.84 -3.70 20.68
N ALA A 98 9.05 -4.26 20.59
CA ALA A 98 10.16 -3.97 21.51
C ALA A 98 10.93 -2.69 21.15
N GLY A 99 10.54 -1.99 20.08
CA GLY A 99 11.20 -0.79 19.58
C GLY A 99 12.46 -1.06 18.76
N ALA A 100 12.80 -2.32 18.48
CA ALA A 100 13.93 -2.69 17.64
C ALA A 100 13.60 -2.47 16.16
N ASN A 101 14.60 -2.04 15.39
CA ASN A 101 14.45 -1.78 13.96
C ASN A 101 14.20 -3.07 13.18
N VAL A 102 13.24 -3.03 12.27
CA VAL A 102 12.97 -4.09 11.27
C VAL A 102 13.48 -3.55 9.93
N PRO A 103 14.52 -4.15 9.31
CA PRO A 103 15.05 -3.65 8.06
C PRO A 103 13.98 -3.68 6.96
N ALA A 104 13.85 -2.57 6.23
CA ALA A 104 12.86 -2.37 5.17
C ALA A 104 13.55 -1.78 3.93
N THR A 105 13.58 -2.55 2.84
CA THR A 105 14.19 -2.12 1.58
C THR A 105 13.10 -1.54 0.68
N VAL A 106 13.18 -0.25 0.36
CA VAL A 106 12.25 0.35 -0.61
C VAL A 106 12.64 -0.08 -2.02
N ILE A 107 11.68 -0.70 -2.72
CA ILE A 107 11.88 -1.28 -4.05
C ILE A 107 11.20 -0.49 -5.17
N SER A 108 10.24 0.38 -4.84
CA SER A 108 9.57 1.24 -5.82
C SER A 108 9.03 2.53 -5.18
N ARG A 109 9.04 3.61 -5.97
CA ARG A 109 8.49 4.93 -5.64
C ARG A 109 7.85 5.52 -6.88
N THR A 110 6.61 5.98 -6.77
CA THR A 110 5.97 6.79 -7.82
C THR A 110 6.25 8.28 -7.62
N SER A 111 6.38 9.02 -8.71
CA SER A 111 6.43 10.47 -8.74
C SER A 111 5.14 11.05 -9.32
N ILE A 112 5.03 12.38 -9.35
CA ILE A 112 3.92 13.08 -10.04
C ILE A 112 3.88 12.72 -11.53
N SER A 113 5.04 12.47 -12.15
CA SER A 113 5.17 12.18 -13.59
C SER A 113 5.08 10.69 -13.96
N SER A 114 5.12 9.78 -12.99
CA SER A 114 5.08 8.32 -13.22
C SER A 114 3.79 7.65 -12.73
N SER A 115 2.70 8.41 -12.58
CA SER A 115 1.42 7.90 -12.08
C SER A 115 0.71 7.00 -13.11
N TYR A 116 1.14 5.74 -13.22
CA TYR A 116 0.43 4.71 -13.99
C TYR A 116 -0.64 4.05 -13.13
N GLY A 117 -1.87 4.57 -13.17
CA GLY A 117 -3.03 3.94 -12.55
C GLY A 117 -3.04 3.91 -11.01
N GLY A 118 -4.23 3.96 -10.41
CA GLY A 118 -4.35 3.98 -8.94
C GLY A 118 -3.75 5.23 -8.28
N ASP A 119 -3.67 5.21 -6.95
CA ASP A 119 -2.99 6.26 -6.19
C ASP A 119 -1.47 6.11 -6.31
N ASN A 120 -0.75 7.23 -6.23
CA ASN A 120 0.71 7.22 -6.11
C ASN A 120 1.11 6.50 -4.82
N THR A 121 2.13 5.66 -4.90
CA THR A 121 2.44 4.61 -3.92
C THR A 121 3.96 4.43 -3.77
N ILE A 122 4.40 4.13 -2.55
CA ILE A 122 5.73 3.59 -2.24
C ILE A 122 5.62 2.12 -1.87
N VAL A 123 6.59 1.30 -2.29
CA VAL A 123 6.61 -0.16 -2.05
C VAL A 123 7.95 -0.54 -1.42
N TRP A 124 7.91 -1.36 -0.37
CA TRP A 124 9.09 -1.88 0.31
C TRP A 124 8.93 -3.34 0.71
N GLU A 125 10.04 -4.00 0.95
CA GLU A 125 10.10 -5.38 1.43
C GLU A 125 10.81 -5.40 2.79
N PRO A 126 10.08 -5.61 3.89
CA PRO A 126 10.70 -5.79 5.20
C PRO A 126 11.30 -7.19 5.34
N THR A 127 12.38 -7.28 6.10
CA THR A 127 13.01 -8.54 6.51
C THR A 127 12.91 -8.69 8.02
N GLY A 128 12.60 -9.90 8.51
CA GLY A 128 12.43 -10.15 9.94
C GLY A 128 11.01 -9.88 10.49
N VAL A 129 10.00 -9.85 9.61
CA VAL A 129 8.60 -10.00 10.04
C VAL A 129 8.40 -11.45 10.51
N ASP A 130 7.96 -11.63 11.76
CA ASP A 130 7.76 -12.93 12.38
C ASP A 130 6.34 -13.41 12.11
N LEU A 131 6.24 -14.38 11.19
CA LEU A 131 4.99 -15.04 10.82
C LEU A 131 4.80 -16.36 11.59
N ASN A 132 5.77 -16.79 12.40
CA ASN A 132 5.74 -18.07 13.09
C ASN A 132 5.36 -17.95 14.57
N SER A 133 5.35 -16.74 15.12
CA SER A 133 4.94 -16.48 16.50
C SER A 133 3.54 -17.04 16.82
N ASN A 134 3.41 -17.57 18.04
CA ASN A 134 2.12 -17.96 18.61
C ASN A 134 1.33 -16.76 19.18
N PHE A 135 1.94 -15.57 19.20
CA PHE A 135 1.35 -14.34 19.73
C PHE A 135 1.32 -13.26 18.64
N ASP A 136 0.40 -12.32 18.80
CA ASP A 136 0.30 -11.14 17.95
C ASP A 136 1.62 -10.36 17.88
N GLN A 137 2.08 -10.08 16.66
CA GLN A 137 3.30 -9.34 16.38
C GLN A 137 2.96 -7.96 15.84
N LYS A 138 3.25 -6.92 16.63
CA LYS A 138 3.03 -5.53 16.23
C LYS A 138 4.26 -4.93 15.56
N TYR A 139 4.04 -4.24 14.45
CA TYR A 139 5.01 -3.45 13.72
C TYR A 139 4.49 -2.03 13.53
N THR A 140 5.30 -1.05 13.94
CA THR A 140 5.07 0.37 13.66
C THR A 140 5.82 0.73 12.40
N VAL A 141 5.10 1.22 11.39
CA VAL A 141 5.64 1.70 10.12
C VAL A 141 5.59 3.22 10.10
N THR A 142 6.67 3.86 9.70
CA THR A 142 6.70 5.30 9.42
C THR A 142 7.22 5.53 8.00
N VAL A 143 6.40 6.20 7.19
CA VAL A 143 6.75 6.68 5.85
C VAL A 143 6.92 8.19 5.92
N SER A 144 8.12 8.69 5.65
CA SER A 144 8.47 10.11 5.79
C SER A 144 8.80 10.75 4.45
N ASN A 145 8.76 12.09 4.41
CA ASN A 145 9.13 12.90 3.25
C ASN A 145 8.27 12.63 2.00
N VAL A 146 6.98 12.36 2.20
CA VAL A 146 6.01 12.27 1.11
C VAL A 146 5.55 13.68 0.76
N MET A 147 5.76 14.13 -0.47
CA MET A 147 5.30 15.45 -0.89
C MET A 147 3.84 15.35 -1.34
N VAL A 148 2.95 16.12 -0.71
CA VAL A 148 1.51 16.16 -1.03
C VAL A 148 1.10 17.61 -1.21
N GLY A 149 0.70 17.98 -2.44
CA GLY A 149 0.34 19.37 -2.77
C GLY A 149 1.46 20.37 -2.47
N GLY A 150 2.72 19.97 -2.69
CA GLY A 150 3.90 20.80 -2.41
C GLY A 150 4.35 20.86 -0.94
N SER A 151 3.66 20.16 -0.03
CA SER A 151 4.05 20.09 1.39
C SER A 151 4.56 18.70 1.77
N ALA A 152 5.65 18.62 2.53
CA ALA A 152 6.15 17.35 3.06
C ALA A 152 5.25 16.83 4.18
N LYS A 153 4.90 15.54 4.12
CA LYS A 153 4.12 14.82 5.12
C LYS A 153 4.81 13.52 5.53
N SER A 154 4.45 13.05 6.72
CA SER A 154 4.83 11.74 7.24
C SER A 154 3.60 10.99 7.74
N TYR A 155 3.57 9.68 7.50
CA TYR A 155 2.50 8.78 7.89
C TYR A 155 3.04 7.70 8.81
N THR A 156 2.41 7.52 9.97
CA THR A 156 2.77 6.46 10.92
C THR A 156 1.56 5.61 11.23
N TYR A 157 1.73 4.29 11.20
CA TYR A 157 0.67 3.34 11.54
C TYR A 157 1.22 2.06 12.14
N ASP A 158 0.38 1.43 12.96
CA ASP A 158 0.64 0.10 13.51
C ASP A 158 -0.11 -0.95 12.70
N VAL A 159 0.60 -2.02 12.33
CA VAL A 159 0.01 -3.29 11.88
C VAL A 159 0.34 -4.36 12.90
N THR A 160 -0.65 -5.17 13.23
CA THR A 160 -0.57 -6.32 14.12
C THR A 160 -0.81 -7.58 13.29
N VAL A 161 0.23 -8.37 13.11
CA VAL A 161 0.14 -9.69 12.50
C VAL A 161 -0.31 -10.67 13.57
N PHE A 162 -1.53 -11.18 13.46
CA PHE A 162 -2.08 -12.10 14.45
C PHE A 162 -2.04 -13.55 13.95
N ASN A 163 -1.99 -14.48 14.90
CA ASN A 163 -2.19 -15.90 14.66
C ASN A 163 -3.69 -16.21 14.87
N PRO A 164 -4.45 -16.58 13.82
CA PRO A 164 -5.89 -16.82 13.94
C PRO A 164 -6.28 -18.00 14.80
#